data_AF-A0A948WYZ5-F1
#
_entry.id   AF-A0A948WYZ5-F1
#
_cell.length_a   1.000
_cell.length_b   1.000
_cell.length_c   1.000
_cell.angle_alpha   90.00
_cell.angle_beta   90.00
_cell.angle_gamma   90.00
#
_symmetry.space_group_name_H-M   'P 1'
#
loop_
_entity.id
_entity.type
_entity.pdbx_description
1 polymer ?
#
loop_
_entity_poly.entity_id
_entity_poly.type
_entity_poly.pdbx_seq_one_letter_code
_entity_poly.pdbx_strand_id
1 'polypeptide(L)'
;MPKPVYGSDRLEKQTDPRFATPKEPSPEELMRIQLTPNPEIEQAEIKEIFDAGEAPLLIYGNYDRLQFLGCLNCHPQYRISIWNSDGPYGSNLGYFSLWNGSYEYGNDISPLSPWNEFGGVPPAVVDPAGNFYGFLTRNKNQKPLFTNNFIETVFFNYTAIRDNSRSYYQKAFAEHMDLKTIPLSFMESFPKPIDPAVERDNSVLPPDNNDFQARDLWQ
;
A
#
# COMPACT_ATOMS: atom_id res chain seq x y z
N MET A 1 -44.59 69.91 12.92
CA MET A 1 -43.17 69.76 12.57
C MET A 1 -42.66 68.43 13.11
N PRO A 2 -42.33 67.44 12.28
CA PRO A 2 -41.70 66.20 12.75
C PRO A 2 -40.17 66.33 12.77
N LYS A 3 -39.53 65.86 13.84
CA LYS A 3 -38.07 65.82 14.01
C LYS A 3 -37.46 64.68 13.18
N PRO A 4 -36.24 64.82 12.63
CA PRO A 4 -35.57 63.73 11.95
C PRO A 4 -35.01 62.71 12.96
N VAL A 5 -35.27 61.44 12.71
CA VAL A 5 -34.68 60.30 13.41
C VAL A 5 -33.32 60.03 12.75
N TYR A 6 -32.22 60.24 13.48
CA TYR A 6 -30.91 59.79 13.06
C TYR A 6 -30.82 58.27 13.26
N GLY A 7 -30.91 57.51 12.17
CA GLY A 7 -30.55 56.10 12.14
C GLY A 7 -29.05 55.94 12.35
N SER A 8 -28.67 55.24 13.42
CA SER A 8 -27.29 54.80 13.62
C SER A 8 -27.04 53.57 12.75
N ASP A 9 -26.70 53.78 11.47
CA ASP A 9 -26.18 52.70 10.63
C ASP A 9 -24.78 52.33 11.16
N ARG A 10 -24.75 51.21 11.88
CA ARG A 10 -23.54 50.50 12.26
C ARG A 10 -22.88 50.06 10.95
N LEU A 11 -21.81 50.74 10.55
CA LEU A 11 -20.90 50.31 9.49
C LEU A 11 -20.38 48.90 9.83
N GLU A 12 -21.02 47.87 9.29
CA GLU A 12 -20.42 46.54 9.20
C GLU A 12 -19.18 46.68 8.34
N LYS A 13 -18.00 46.49 8.96
CA LYS A 13 -16.74 46.39 8.23
C LYS A 13 -16.81 45.15 7.35
N GLN A 14 -17.22 45.32 6.11
CA GLN A 14 -17.01 44.33 5.05
C GLN A 14 -15.50 44.18 4.87
N THR A 15 -14.94 43.11 5.44
CA THR A 15 -13.54 42.75 5.23
C THR A 15 -13.38 42.33 3.77
N ASP A 16 -12.58 43.09 3.02
CA ASP A 16 -12.28 42.78 1.62
C ASP A 16 -11.63 41.38 1.54
N PRO A 17 -12.24 40.43 0.80
CA PRO A 17 -11.79 39.04 0.74
C PRO A 17 -10.37 38.88 0.17
N ARG A 18 -9.81 39.92 -0.47
CA ARG A 18 -8.42 39.94 -0.95
C ARG A 18 -7.38 40.11 0.17
N PHE A 19 -7.80 40.47 1.38
CA PHE A 19 -6.94 40.62 2.55
C PHE A 19 -7.22 39.56 3.64
N ALA A 20 -8.00 38.52 3.32
CA ALA A 20 -8.09 37.36 4.19
C ALA A 20 -6.73 36.66 4.22
N THR A 21 -6.13 36.55 5.41
CA THR A 21 -4.97 35.69 5.63
C THR A 21 -5.32 34.27 5.18
N PRO A 22 -4.44 33.56 4.44
CA PRO A 22 -4.69 32.16 4.11
C PRO A 22 -5.04 31.39 5.38
N LYS A 23 -6.19 30.73 5.39
CA LYS A 23 -6.57 29.88 6.52
C LYS A 23 -5.57 28.74 6.59
N GLU A 24 -4.96 28.53 7.75
CA GLU A 24 -4.09 27.38 7.97
C GLU A 24 -4.86 26.09 7.64
N PRO A 25 -4.22 25.13 6.93
CA PRO A 25 -4.86 23.87 6.61
C PRO A 25 -5.19 23.09 7.88
N SER A 26 -6.34 22.43 7.87
CA SER A 26 -6.77 21.52 8.93
C SER A 26 -5.82 20.31 9.05
N PRO A 27 -5.83 19.59 10.18
CA PRO A 27 -5.06 18.35 10.32
C PRO A 27 -5.36 17.30 9.25
N GLU A 28 -6.60 17.22 8.78
CA GLU A 28 -7.00 16.32 7.69
C GLU A 28 -6.38 16.74 6.36
N GLU A 29 -6.37 18.04 6.06
CA GLU A 29 -5.73 18.58 4.86
C GLU A 29 -4.22 18.36 4.89
N LEU A 30 -3.57 18.58 6.04
CA LEU A 30 -2.15 18.27 6.24
C LEU A 30 -1.84 16.79 6.01
N MET A 31 -2.68 15.90 6.53
CA MET A 31 -2.54 14.46 6.31
C MET A 31 -2.69 14.09 4.83
N ARG A 32 -3.66 14.68 4.13
CA ARG A 32 -3.87 14.45 2.69
C ARG A 32 -2.68 14.94 1.86
N ILE A 33 -2.14 16.11 2.20
CA ILE A 33 -0.93 16.64 1.55
C ILE A 33 0.23 15.66 1.75
N GLN A 34 0.42 15.16 2.99
CA GLN A 34 1.48 14.19 3.29
C GLN A 34 1.32 12.87 2.51
N LEU A 35 0.11 12.44 2.20
CA LEU A 35 -0.20 11.22 1.45
C LEU A 35 -0.35 11.44 -0.06
N THR A 36 0.03 12.60 -0.57
CA THR A 36 0.00 12.87 -2.01
C THR A 36 1.24 12.26 -2.68
N PRO A 37 1.11 11.48 -3.77
CA PRO A 37 2.25 11.06 -4.59
C PRO A 37 3.18 12.21 -4.96
N ASN A 38 4.47 11.92 -5.07
CA ASN A 38 5.45 12.90 -5.49
C ASN A 38 6.44 12.21 -6.44
N PRO A 39 6.29 12.41 -7.76
CA PRO A 39 7.15 11.79 -8.76
C PRO A 39 8.64 12.09 -8.60
N GLU A 40 9.01 13.27 -8.09
CA GLU A 40 10.42 13.63 -7.88
C GLU A 40 11.04 12.79 -6.77
N ILE A 41 10.31 12.62 -5.65
CA ILE A 41 10.76 11.75 -4.54
C ILE A 41 10.75 10.29 -4.98
N GLU A 42 9.74 9.86 -5.73
CA GLU A 42 9.63 8.49 -6.23
C GLU A 42 10.85 8.13 -7.08
N GLN A 43 11.19 8.97 -8.05
CA GLN A 43 12.35 8.74 -8.91
C GLN A 43 13.67 8.80 -8.14
N ALA A 44 13.78 9.70 -7.16
CA ALA A 44 14.98 9.79 -6.32
C ALA A 44 15.20 8.51 -5.49
N GLU A 45 14.17 8.01 -4.81
CA GLU A 45 14.27 6.79 -3.99
C GLU A 45 14.49 5.54 -4.85
N ILE A 46 13.81 5.43 -6.01
CA ILE A 46 14.03 4.32 -6.95
C ILE A 46 15.49 4.30 -7.41
N LYS A 47 16.02 5.46 -7.82
CA LYS A 47 17.41 5.60 -8.26
C LYS A 47 18.40 5.27 -7.15
N GLU A 48 18.16 5.77 -5.94
CA GLU A 48 19.02 5.49 -4.78
C GLU A 48 19.15 3.98 -4.52
N ILE A 49 18.02 3.27 -4.52
CA ILE A 49 17.98 1.83 -4.27
C ILE A 49 18.69 1.07 -5.41
N PHE A 50 18.38 1.43 -6.65
CA PHE A 50 18.95 0.77 -7.83
C PHE A 50 20.46 0.99 -7.94
N ASP A 51 20.94 2.21 -7.71
CA ASP A 51 22.37 2.54 -7.73
C ASP A 51 23.15 1.85 -6.60
N ALA A 52 22.48 1.46 -5.51
CA ALA A 52 23.06 0.64 -4.45
C ALA A 52 23.22 -0.84 -4.85
N GLY A 53 22.83 -1.22 -6.07
CA GLY A 53 22.91 -2.58 -6.58
C GLY A 53 21.74 -3.47 -6.13
N GLU A 54 20.69 -2.87 -5.59
CA GLU A 54 19.47 -3.59 -5.18
C GLU A 54 18.41 -3.58 -6.29
N ALA A 55 17.45 -4.50 -6.20
CA ALA A 55 16.43 -4.71 -7.23
C ALA A 55 15.02 -4.41 -6.67
N PRO A 56 14.57 -3.14 -6.71
CA PRO A 56 13.23 -2.79 -6.26
C PRO A 56 12.19 -3.33 -7.25
N LEU A 57 11.15 -3.96 -6.72
CA LEU A 57 10.00 -4.46 -7.47
C LEU A 57 8.91 -3.40 -7.45
N LEU A 58 8.77 -2.68 -8.54
CA LEU A 58 7.85 -1.56 -8.72
C LEU A 58 6.49 -2.07 -9.19
N ILE A 59 5.42 -1.46 -8.68
CA ILE A 59 4.05 -1.83 -8.98
C ILE A 59 3.43 -0.72 -9.83
N TYR A 60 2.90 -1.08 -10.99
CA TYR A 60 2.17 -0.16 -11.87
C TYR A 60 0.76 -0.67 -12.16
N GLY A 61 -0.24 0.16 -11.91
CA GLY A 61 -1.66 -0.12 -12.18
C GLY A 61 -2.24 0.79 -13.25
N ASN A 62 -3.57 0.92 -13.23
CA ASN A 62 -4.44 1.53 -14.25
C ASN A 62 -4.51 0.73 -15.56
N TYR A 63 -5.39 1.15 -16.48
CA TYR A 63 -5.61 0.48 -17.77
C TYR A 63 -4.38 0.52 -18.68
N ASP A 64 -3.57 1.57 -18.60
CA ASP A 64 -2.38 1.80 -19.44
C ASP A 64 -1.07 1.31 -18.79
N ARG A 65 -1.10 0.81 -17.55
CA ARG A 65 0.06 0.43 -16.72
C ARG A 65 1.03 1.59 -16.46
N LEU A 66 0.51 2.80 -16.33
CA LEU A 66 1.31 4.01 -16.11
C LEU A 66 1.21 4.56 -14.68
N GLN A 67 0.22 4.13 -13.91
CA GLN A 67 0.04 4.63 -12.54
C GLN A 67 0.99 3.89 -11.60
N PHE A 68 1.96 4.60 -11.03
CA PHE A 68 2.80 4.04 -9.97
C PHE A 68 1.97 3.79 -8.71
N LEU A 69 2.14 2.61 -8.10
CA LEU A 69 1.42 2.15 -6.91
C LEU A 69 2.37 1.77 -5.76
N GLY A 70 3.67 2.02 -5.92
CA GLY A 70 4.69 1.79 -4.90
C GLY A 70 5.65 0.66 -5.22
N CYS A 71 6.49 0.35 -4.25
CA CYS A 71 7.50 -0.71 -4.31
C CYS A 71 7.13 -1.85 -3.36
N LEU A 72 7.06 -3.06 -3.92
CA LEU A 72 6.59 -4.29 -3.29
C LEU A 72 7.56 -4.85 -2.26
N ASN A 73 8.86 -4.75 -2.50
CA ASN A 73 9.90 -5.33 -1.64
C ASN A 73 10.77 -4.27 -0.95
N CYS A 74 10.46 -2.99 -1.09
CA CYS A 74 11.25 -1.92 -0.46
C CYS A 74 10.98 -1.80 1.04
N HIS A 75 12.02 -1.43 1.78
CA HIS A 75 11.96 -1.18 3.21
C HIS A 75 10.92 -0.10 3.59
N PRO A 76 10.17 -0.24 4.70
CA PRO A 76 9.16 0.72 5.17
C PRO A 76 9.64 2.16 5.45
N GLN A 77 10.94 2.39 5.43
CA GLN A 77 11.53 3.72 5.57
C GLN A 77 11.35 4.56 4.30
N TYR A 78 11.29 3.91 3.14
CA TYR A 78 11.13 4.60 1.87
C TYR A 78 9.69 5.02 1.69
N ARG A 79 9.48 6.22 1.17
CA ARG A 79 8.16 6.75 0.89
C ARG A 79 7.45 5.99 -0.23
N ILE A 80 8.19 5.40 -1.17
CA ILE A 80 7.67 4.55 -2.23
C ILE A 80 7.19 3.18 -1.74
N SER A 81 7.57 2.73 -0.55
CA SER A 81 7.26 1.38 -0.07
C SER A 81 5.77 1.22 0.20
N ILE A 82 5.18 0.11 -0.27
CA ILE A 82 3.82 -0.26 0.14
C ILE A 82 3.76 -0.62 1.63
N TRP A 83 4.89 -0.78 2.31
CA TRP A 83 4.96 -1.11 3.74
C TRP A 83 5.14 0.14 4.61
N ASN A 84 5.22 1.32 4.01
CA ASN A 84 5.30 2.59 4.72
C ASN A 84 3.90 3.12 5.03
N SER A 85 3.42 2.87 6.25
CA SER A 85 2.10 3.31 6.74
C SER A 85 1.89 4.83 6.75
N ASP A 86 2.96 5.61 6.66
CA ASP A 86 2.94 7.08 6.64
C ASP A 86 3.10 7.64 5.20
N GLY A 87 3.32 6.76 4.23
CA GLY A 87 3.52 7.07 2.82
C GLY A 87 2.24 6.92 1.98
N PRO A 88 2.22 7.49 0.77
CA PRO A 88 1.03 7.49 -0.10
C PRO A 88 0.65 6.10 -0.61
N TYR A 89 1.62 5.18 -0.65
CA TYR A 89 1.47 3.83 -1.18
C TYR A 89 1.27 2.77 -0.10
N GLY A 90 1.72 3.02 1.13
CA GLY A 90 1.57 2.08 2.25
C GLY A 90 0.53 2.44 3.29
N SER A 91 0.04 3.69 3.29
CA SER A 91 -1.04 4.12 4.18
C SER A 91 -2.40 3.61 3.71
N ASN A 92 -3.19 3.05 4.63
CA ASN A 92 -4.59 2.68 4.38
C ASN A 92 -5.51 3.89 4.05
N LEU A 93 -4.99 5.11 4.10
CA LEU A 93 -5.69 6.34 3.71
C LEU A 93 -5.20 6.91 2.38
N GLY A 94 -4.10 6.39 1.82
CA GLY A 94 -3.53 6.84 0.55
C GLY A 94 -4.37 6.40 -0.65
N TYR A 95 -4.61 7.27 -1.61
CA TYR A 95 -5.49 6.97 -2.76
C TYR A 95 -4.93 5.90 -3.71
N PHE A 96 -3.61 5.80 -3.78
CA PHE A 96 -2.90 4.82 -4.62
C PHE A 96 -2.37 3.62 -3.81
N SER A 97 -2.71 3.55 -2.53
CA SER A 97 -2.28 2.44 -1.69
C SER A 97 -3.11 1.19 -1.96
N LEU A 98 -2.42 0.07 -2.09
CA LEU A 98 -3.05 -1.26 -2.13
C LEU A 98 -3.74 -1.61 -0.80
N TRP A 99 -3.41 -0.92 0.28
CA TRP A 99 -4.03 -1.12 1.59
C TRP A 99 -5.25 -0.21 1.81
N ASN A 100 -5.59 0.67 0.87
CA ASN A 100 -6.78 1.49 1.03
C ASN A 100 -8.03 0.77 0.55
N GLY A 101 -8.72 0.10 1.48
CA GLY A 101 -9.96 -0.63 1.22
C GLY A 101 -11.12 0.20 0.69
N SER A 102 -11.03 1.54 0.72
CA SER A 102 -12.05 2.45 0.19
C SER A 102 -11.76 2.90 -1.25
N TYR A 103 -10.58 2.59 -1.81
CA TYR A 103 -10.13 3.09 -3.11
C TYR A 103 -9.81 1.98 -4.11
N GLU A 104 -9.74 2.35 -5.38
CA GLU A 104 -9.78 1.43 -6.52
C GLU A 104 -8.66 0.38 -6.58
N TYR A 105 -7.51 0.66 -5.95
CA TYR A 105 -6.39 -0.29 -5.91
C TYR A 105 -6.37 -1.16 -4.66
N GLY A 106 -7.14 -0.83 -3.62
CA GLY A 106 -7.11 -1.53 -2.33
C GLY A 106 -8.42 -2.17 -1.89
N ASN A 107 -9.53 -1.91 -2.58
CA ASN A 107 -10.79 -2.62 -2.37
C ASN A 107 -10.82 -3.98 -3.08
N ASP A 108 -11.74 -4.87 -2.73
CA ASP A 108 -11.82 -6.25 -3.25
C ASP A 108 -12.77 -6.42 -4.45
N ILE A 109 -13.42 -5.34 -4.91
CA ILE A 109 -14.43 -5.37 -5.99
C ILE A 109 -13.96 -4.70 -7.28
N SER A 110 -12.94 -3.84 -7.21
CA SER A 110 -12.42 -3.08 -8.34
C SER A 110 -11.67 -3.98 -9.31
N PRO A 111 -11.82 -3.80 -10.64
CA PRO A 111 -11.03 -4.55 -11.61
C PRO A 111 -9.54 -4.20 -11.58
N LEU A 112 -9.15 -3.08 -10.96
CA LEU A 112 -7.78 -2.60 -10.82
C LEU A 112 -7.05 -3.15 -9.59
N SER A 113 -7.79 -3.80 -8.69
CA SER A 113 -7.25 -4.26 -7.41
C SER A 113 -6.59 -5.64 -7.55
N PRO A 114 -5.44 -5.87 -6.91
CA PRO A 114 -4.84 -7.19 -6.80
C PRO A 114 -5.70 -8.15 -5.95
N TRP A 115 -6.61 -7.62 -5.12
CA TRP A 115 -7.42 -8.41 -4.19
C TRP A 115 -8.69 -9.00 -4.80
N ASN A 116 -9.14 -8.42 -5.92
CA ASN A 116 -10.33 -8.87 -6.62
C ASN A 116 -10.02 -10.16 -7.42
N GLU A 117 -10.60 -11.27 -6.99
CA GLU A 117 -10.43 -12.58 -7.61
C GLU A 117 -11.06 -12.69 -9.02
N PHE A 118 -11.92 -11.73 -9.38
CA PHE A 118 -12.52 -11.59 -10.71
C PHE A 118 -12.01 -10.34 -11.45
N GLY A 119 -11.00 -9.65 -10.91
CA GLY A 119 -10.46 -8.42 -11.47
C GLY A 119 -9.88 -8.59 -12.87
N GLY A 120 -10.16 -7.66 -13.77
CA GLY A 120 -9.78 -7.74 -15.18
C GLY A 120 -8.48 -7.04 -15.54
N VAL A 121 -8.01 -6.11 -14.69
CA VAL A 121 -6.97 -5.13 -15.04
C VAL A 121 -5.98 -4.99 -13.88
N PRO A 122 -5.36 -6.10 -13.42
CA PRO A 122 -4.54 -6.10 -12.21
C PRO A 122 -3.22 -5.31 -12.35
N PRO A 123 -2.60 -4.86 -11.25
CA PRO A 123 -1.29 -4.23 -11.31
C PRO A 123 -0.19 -5.15 -11.86
N ALA A 124 0.77 -4.56 -12.55
CA ALA A 124 1.97 -5.21 -13.06
C ALA A 124 3.16 -4.98 -12.12
N VAL A 125 4.02 -6.00 -11.98
CA VAL A 125 5.28 -5.92 -11.25
C VAL A 125 6.44 -5.84 -12.24
N VAL A 126 7.26 -4.81 -12.11
CA VAL A 126 8.42 -4.54 -12.98
C VAL A 126 9.63 -4.12 -12.14
N ASP A 127 10.83 -4.20 -12.71
CA ASP A 127 12.03 -3.56 -12.14
C ASP A 127 12.30 -2.18 -12.79
N PRO A 128 13.28 -1.40 -12.30
CA PRO A 128 13.63 -0.10 -12.88
C PRO A 128 14.16 -0.17 -14.32
N ALA A 129 14.62 -1.34 -14.77
CA ALA A 129 15.06 -1.56 -16.15
C ALA A 129 13.88 -1.87 -17.11
N GLY A 130 12.66 -2.02 -16.57
CA GLY A 130 11.45 -2.32 -17.32
C GLY A 130 11.23 -3.82 -17.54
N ASN A 131 11.98 -4.70 -16.87
CA ASN A 131 11.73 -6.13 -16.93
C ASN A 131 10.41 -6.45 -16.22
N PHE A 132 9.52 -7.16 -16.92
CA PHE A 132 8.21 -7.53 -16.40
C PHE A 132 8.25 -8.91 -15.73
N TYR A 133 7.74 -8.98 -14.49
CA TYR A 133 7.74 -10.20 -13.68
C TYR A 133 6.37 -10.87 -13.58
N GLY A 134 5.30 -10.17 -13.94
CA GLY A 134 3.93 -10.69 -13.91
C GLY A 134 2.92 -9.74 -13.29
N PHE A 135 1.66 -10.16 -13.29
CA PHE A 135 0.57 -9.44 -12.65
C PHE A 135 0.47 -9.81 -11.17
N LEU A 136 0.35 -8.80 -10.31
CA LEU A 136 0.04 -8.96 -8.90
C LEU A 136 -1.48 -9.10 -8.77
N THR A 137 -1.98 -10.32 -8.62
CA THR A 137 -3.43 -10.55 -8.53
C THR A 137 -3.81 -11.91 -7.96
N ARG A 138 -4.94 -11.94 -7.24
CA ARG A 138 -5.64 -13.16 -6.83
C ARG A 138 -6.40 -13.82 -7.98
N ASN A 139 -6.70 -13.11 -9.07
CA ASN A 139 -7.36 -13.68 -10.23
C ASN A 139 -6.40 -14.60 -11.01
N LYS A 140 -6.56 -15.91 -10.80
CA LYS A 140 -5.68 -16.93 -11.40
C LYS A 140 -5.72 -16.98 -12.94
N ASN A 141 -6.71 -16.36 -13.57
CA ASN A 141 -6.84 -16.29 -15.03
C ASN A 141 -6.00 -15.18 -15.68
N GLN A 142 -5.49 -14.24 -14.90
CA GLN A 142 -4.61 -13.17 -15.38
C GLN A 142 -3.18 -13.68 -15.46
N LYS A 143 -2.66 -13.89 -16.67
CA LYS A 143 -1.32 -14.45 -16.88
C LYS A 143 -0.40 -13.48 -17.61
N PRO A 144 0.91 -13.48 -17.33
CA PRO A 144 1.59 -14.28 -16.30
C PRO A 144 1.36 -13.74 -14.88
N LEU A 145 1.38 -14.60 -13.86
CA LEU A 145 1.23 -14.20 -12.45
C LEU A 145 2.60 -13.88 -11.85
N PHE A 146 2.69 -12.79 -11.10
CA PHE A 146 3.77 -12.60 -10.14
C PHE A 146 3.38 -13.31 -8.84
N THR A 147 3.89 -14.52 -8.63
CA THR A 147 3.63 -15.32 -7.44
C THR A 147 4.92 -15.93 -6.89
N ASN A 148 5.03 -15.91 -5.57
CA ASN A 148 6.02 -16.61 -4.76
C ASN A 148 5.39 -16.87 -3.37
N ASN A 149 6.07 -17.62 -2.52
CA ASN A 149 5.50 -18.04 -1.23
C ASN A 149 5.14 -16.84 -0.32
N PHE A 150 5.93 -15.77 -0.34
CA PHE A 150 5.60 -14.53 0.37
C PHE A 150 4.35 -13.86 -0.18
N ILE A 151 4.23 -13.72 -1.51
CA ILE A 151 3.06 -13.09 -2.15
C ILE A 151 1.79 -13.90 -1.93
N GLU A 152 1.85 -15.22 -1.95
CA GLU A 152 0.71 -16.06 -1.57
C GLU A 152 0.30 -15.83 -0.10
N THR A 153 1.27 -15.66 0.81
CA THR A 153 1.00 -15.29 2.20
C THR A 153 0.33 -13.92 2.31
N VAL A 154 0.78 -12.95 1.50
CA VAL A 154 0.16 -11.62 1.43
C VAL A 154 -1.28 -11.70 0.92
N PHE A 155 -1.54 -12.46 -0.15
CA PHE A 155 -2.90 -12.65 -0.66
C PHE A 155 -3.83 -13.32 0.34
N PHE A 156 -3.32 -14.28 1.12
CA PHE A 156 -4.11 -14.95 2.15
C PHE A 156 -4.47 -14.02 3.32
N ASN A 157 -3.55 -13.12 3.70
CA ASN A 157 -3.68 -12.30 4.90
C ASN A 157 -3.98 -10.81 4.63
N TYR A 158 -4.25 -10.41 3.38
CA TYR A 158 -4.26 -9.00 2.97
C TYR A 158 -5.21 -8.12 3.83
N THR A 159 -6.34 -8.67 4.28
CA THR A 159 -7.29 -7.95 5.14
C THR A 159 -6.71 -7.61 6.51
N ALA A 160 -5.93 -8.51 7.10
CA ALA A 160 -5.25 -8.29 8.38
C ALA A 160 -3.99 -7.42 8.22
N ILE A 161 -3.25 -7.61 7.12
CA ILE A 161 -2.05 -6.81 6.80
C ILE A 161 -2.41 -5.34 6.63
N ARG A 162 -3.52 -5.06 5.95
CA ARG A 162 -3.96 -3.72 5.58
C ARG A 162 -3.93 -2.71 6.73
N ASP A 163 -4.35 -3.12 7.93
CA ASP A 163 -4.47 -2.20 9.06
C ASP A 163 -3.13 -1.94 9.76
N ASN A 164 -2.12 -2.80 9.53
CA ASN A 164 -0.81 -2.77 10.19
C ASN A 164 0.35 -3.18 9.25
N SER A 165 0.34 -2.68 8.00
CA SER A 165 1.25 -3.13 6.93
C SER A 165 2.74 -3.03 7.33
N ARG A 166 3.14 -1.92 7.97
CA ARG A 166 4.51 -1.74 8.49
C ARG A 166 4.87 -2.79 9.54
N SER A 167 3.99 -3.03 10.52
CA SER A 167 4.26 -4.00 11.59
C SER A 167 4.38 -5.41 11.03
N TYR A 168 3.53 -5.77 10.06
CA TYR A 168 3.64 -7.03 9.35
C TYR A 168 5.00 -7.20 8.67
N TYR A 169 5.44 -6.19 7.89
CA TYR A 169 6.75 -6.23 7.24
C TYR A 169 7.88 -6.41 8.25
N GLN A 170 7.90 -5.62 9.33
CA GLN A 170 8.93 -5.67 10.36
C GLN A 170 9.01 -7.05 11.03
N LYS A 171 7.87 -7.71 11.24
CA LYS A 171 7.84 -9.08 11.77
C LYS A 171 8.33 -10.10 10.74
N ALA A 172 7.86 -10.00 9.50
CA ALA A 172 8.22 -10.92 8.42
C ALA A 172 9.70 -10.87 8.04
N PHE A 173 10.34 -9.71 8.21
CA PHE A 173 11.70 -9.43 7.75
C PHE A 173 12.62 -8.92 8.86
N ALA A 174 12.37 -9.30 10.12
CA ALA A 174 13.12 -8.79 11.28
C ALA A 174 14.65 -8.92 11.15
N GLU A 175 15.11 -9.99 10.50
CA GLU A 175 16.53 -10.28 10.25
C GLU A 175 17.12 -9.57 9.01
N HIS A 176 16.29 -8.88 8.21
CA HIS A 176 16.64 -8.24 6.95
C HIS A 176 16.32 -6.73 6.95
N MET A 177 16.19 -6.14 8.13
CA MET A 177 15.87 -4.72 8.32
C MET A 177 17.00 -3.77 7.94
N ASP A 178 18.20 -4.29 7.69
CA ASP A 178 19.37 -3.55 7.20
C ASP A 178 19.36 -3.36 5.68
N LEU A 179 18.57 -4.15 4.95
CA LEU A 179 18.47 -4.07 3.49
C LEU A 179 17.52 -2.97 3.02
N LYS A 180 17.81 -2.34 1.87
CA LYS A 180 16.89 -1.37 1.27
C LYS A 180 15.69 -2.08 0.65
N THR A 181 15.87 -3.31 0.19
CA THR A 181 14.87 -4.19 -0.40
C THR A 181 15.04 -5.62 0.08
N ILE A 182 13.94 -6.37 0.11
CA ILE A 182 13.99 -7.81 0.32
C ILE A 182 14.34 -8.50 -1.01
N PRO A 183 15.38 -9.36 -1.06
CA PRO A 183 15.72 -10.11 -2.26
C PRO A 183 14.57 -11.02 -2.72
N LEU A 184 14.38 -11.12 -4.05
CA LEU A 184 13.36 -12.00 -4.62
C LEU A 184 13.55 -13.47 -4.20
N SER A 185 14.79 -13.95 -4.18
CA SER A 185 15.12 -15.30 -3.71
C SER A 185 14.70 -15.54 -2.26
N PHE A 186 14.76 -14.51 -1.41
CA PHE A 186 14.30 -14.63 -0.04
C PHE A 186 12.78 -14.70 0.02
N MET A 187 12.06 -13.84 -0.71
CA MET A 187 10.59 -13.93 -0.80
C MET A 187 10.10 -15.30 -1.32
N GLU A 188 10.84 -15.91 -2.24
CA GLU A 188 10.58 -17.26 -2.75
C GLU A 188 10.83 -18.37 -1.72
N SER A 189 11.72 -18.13 -0.76
CA SER A 189 12.07 -19.08 0.30
C SER A 189 11.07 -19.12 1.48
N PHE A 190 10.09 -18.22 1.52
CA PHE A 190 9.05 -18.23 2.56
C PHE A 190 8.37 -19.60 2.65
N PRO A 191 7.92 -20.04 3.84
CA PRO A 191 7.07 -21.21 3.95
C PRO A 191 5.84 -21.05 3.05
N LYS A 192 5.48 -22.10 2.31
CA LYS A 192 4.24 -22.09 1.54
C LYS A 192 3.06 -21.91 2.50
N PRO A 193 2.09 -21.03 2.20
CA PRO A 193 0.88 -20.93 2.99
C PRO A 193 0.19 -22.29 3.05
N ILE A 194 -0.17 -22.73 4.25
CA ILE A 194 -0.97 -23.93 4.44
C ILE A 194 -2.42 -23.56 4.10
N ASP A 195 -2.97 -24.15 3.05
CA ASP A 195 -4.38 -23.98 2.71
C ASP A 195 -5.24 -24.76 3.73
N PRO A 196 -6.05 -24.08 4.57
CA PRO A 196 -6.90 -24.75 5.54
C PRO A 196 -7.96 -25.66 4.90
N ALA A 197 -8.24 -25.49 3.61
CA ALA A 197 -9.13 -26.38 2.86
C ALA A 197 -8.48 -27.72 2.51
N VAL A 198 -7.14 -27.78 2.38
CA VAL A 198 -6.39 -29.00 2.07
C VAL A 198 -6.20 -29.88 3.31
N GLU A 199 -6.13 -29.29 4.50
CA GLU A 199 -5.93 -30.04 5.76
C GLU A 199 -7.19 -30.81 6.20
N ARG A 200 -8.39 -30.36 5.78
CA ARG A 200 -9.66 -31.04 6.11
C ARG A 200 -9.86 -32.40 5.43
N ASP A 201 -9.05 -32.73 4.42
CA ASP A 201 -9.15 -33.99 3.67
C ASP A 201 -8.14 -35.06 4.15
N ASN A 202 -7.15 -34.68 4.96
CA ASN A 202 -6.08 -35.57 5.44
C ASN A 202 -6.15 -35.84 6.95
N SER A 203 -7.34 -36.10 7.50
CA SER A 203 -7.49 -36.48 8.91
C SER A 203 -6.96 -37.91 9.18
N VAL A 204 -5.63 -38.05 9.23
CA VAL A 204 -4.94 -39.05 10.04
C VAL A 204 -4.00 -38.27 10.95
N LEU A 205 -4.43 -38.06 12.19
CA LEU A 205 -3.65 -37.38 13.23
C LEU A 205 -2.33 -38.14 13.47
N PRO A 206 -1.15 -37.53 13.32
CA PRO A 206 0.07 -38.07 13.92
C PRO A 206 0.10 -37.74 15.43
N PRO A 207 0.75 -38.60 16.24
CA PRO A 207 0.76 -38.46 17.69
C PRO A 207 1.61 -37.26 18.12
N ASP A 208 1.15 -36.63 19.21
CA ASP A 208 1.82 -35.57 19.97
C ASP A 208 3.34 -35.71 19.97
N ASN A 209 4.00 -34.74 19.33
CA ASN A 209 5.29 -34.26 19.81
C ASN A 209 5.50 -32.81 19.36
N ASN A 210 5.63 -31.95 20.35
CA ASN A 210 6.13 -30.58 20.30
C ASN A 210 7.01 -30.27 19.08
N ASP A 211 6.49 -29.54 18.10
CA ASP A 211 7.33 -28.76 17.19
C ASP A 211 6.54 -27.58 16.59
N PHE A 212 7.06 -26.38 16.88
CA PHE A 212 6.77 -25.07 16.30
C PHE A 212 5.31 -24.74 15.88
N GLN A 213 4.60 -24.10 16.82
CA GLN A 213 3.31 -23.46 16.64
C GLN A 213 3.38 -22.31 15.61
N ALA A 214 3.01 -22.60 14.35
CA ALA A 214 2.64 -21.59 13.36
C ALA A 214 1.36 -20.78 13.75
N ARG A 215 0.78 -21.04 14.92
CA ARG A 215 -0.42 -20.40 15.45
C ARG A 215 -0.15 -19.18 16.33
N ASP A 216 1.10 -18.98 16.78
CA ASP A 216 1.47 -17.85 17.64
C ASP A 216 1.96 -16.61 16.85
N LEU A 217 1.96 -16.66 15.51
CA LEU A 217 2.39 -15.52 14.67
C LEU A 217 1.22 -14.59 14.27
N TRP A 218 -0.03 -14.93 14.62
CA TRP A 218 -1.22 -14.24 14.10
C TRP A 218 -2.31 -13.96 15.15
N GLN A 219 -1.90 -13.57 16.37
CA GLN A 219 -2.75 -12.83 17.32
C GLN A 219 -2.11 -11.49 17.67
#